data_AF-A0A4R8H8G2-F1
#
_entry.id   AF-A0A4R8H8G2-F1
#
_cell.length_a   1.000
_cell.length_b   1.000
_cell.length_c   1.000
_cell.angle_alpha   90.00
_cell.angle_beta   90.00
_cell.angle_gamma   90.00
#
_symmetry.space_group_name_H-M   'P 1'
#
loop_
_entity.id
_entity.type
_entity.pdbx_description
1 polymer ?
#
loop_
_entity_poly.entity_id
_entity_poly.type
_entity_poly.pdbx_seq_one_letter_code
_entity_poly.pdbx_strand_id
1 'polypeptide(L)'
;MNEEEKRKWEQIKARGKLHYILIHGILGWGFITALAYLFFTFIIKYGFDLSLLSSKDFLQELAISLIVFPIVGILQSLFAWNKKERIYSEERKKE
;
A
#
# COMPACT_ATOMS: atom_id res chain seq x y z
N MET A 1 -7.09 15.58 15.24
CA MET A 1 -7.96 15.08 14.15
C MET A 1 -9.20 15.94 14.18
N ASN A 2 -9.68 16.45 13.05
CA ASN A 2 -10.94 17.22 13.05
C ASN A 2 -12.14 16.27 13.22
N GLU A 3 -13.33 16.81 13.50
CA GLU A 3 -14.55 16.01 13.70
C GLU A 3 -14.94 15.14 12.48
N GLU A 4 -14.71 15.64 11.26
CA GLU A 4 -14.97 14.88 10.03
C GLU A 4 -13.99 13.70 9.87
N GLU A 5 -12.71 13.92 10.20
CA GLU A 5 -11.67 12.91 10.20
C GLU A 5 -11.92 11.85 11.30
N LYS A 6 -12.41 12.25 12.48
CA LYS A 6 -12.90 11.33 13.54
C LYS A 6 -13.99 10.41 13.01
N ARG A 7 -15.05 10.96 12.42
CA ARG A 7 -16.15 10.16 11.86
C ARG A 7 -15.68 9.20 10.76
N LYS A 8 -14.81 9.66 9.85
CA LYS A 8 -14.22 8.81 8.81
C LYS A 8 -13.36 7.70 9.40
N TRP A 9 -12.55 8.02 10.42
CA TRP A 9 -11.71 7.03 11.09
C TRP A 9 -12.53 5.98 11.83
N GLU A 10 -13.62 6.36 12.48
CA GLU A 10 -14.55 5.42 13.13
C GLU A 10 -15.19 4.47 12.13
N GLN A 11 -15.63 4.98 10.96
CA GLN A 11 -16.14 4.14 9.86
C GLN A 11 -15.10 3.16 9.32
N ILE A 12 -13.84 3.59 9.22
CA ILE A 12 -12.73 2.73 8.80
C ILE A 12 -12.44 1.69 9.88
N LYS A 13 -12.41 2.12 11.15
CA LYS A 13 -12.15 1.25 12.30
C LYS A 13 -13.21 0.18 12.47
N ALA A 14 -14.48 0.49 12.22
CA ALA A 14 -15.60 -0.44 12.27
C ALA A 14 -15.44 -1.63 11.29
N ARG A 15 -14.71 -1.46 10.18
CA ARG A 15 -14.42 -2.54 9.22
C ARG A 15 -13.24 -3.43 9.64
N GLY A 16 -12.50 -3.01 10.66
CA GLY A 16 -11.39 -3.76 11.24
C GLY A 16 -10.01 -3.48 10.61
N LYS A 17 -8.98 -3.79 11.40
CA LYS A 17 -7.57 -3.55 11.07
C LYS A 17 -7.10 -4.32 9.83
N LEU A 18 -7.50 -5.58 9.70
CA LEU A 18 -7.15 -6.42 8.54
C LEU A 18 -7.71 -5.83 7.24
N HIS A 19 -8.98 -5.39 7.24
CA HIS A 19 -9.59 -4.76 6.06
C HIS A 19 -8.85 -3.48 5.65
N TYR A 20 -8.44 -2.65 6.62
CA TYR A 20 -7.63 -1.46 6.35
C TYR A 20 -6.29 -1.80 5.70
N ILE A 21 -5.56 -2.78 6.23
CA ILE A 21 -4.26 -3.19 5.70
C ILE A 21 -4.39 -3.77 4.28
N LEU A 22 -5.42 -4.59 4.03
CA LEU A 22 -5.66 -5.16 2.70
C LEU A 22 -6.02 -4.08 1.67
N ILE A 23 -6.95 -3.18 2.01
CA ILE A 23 -7.43 -2.14 1.08
C ILE A 23 -6.39 -1.03 0.89
N HIS A 24 -5.88 -0.44 1.97
CA HIS A 24 -5.00 0.73 1.89
C HIS A 24 -3.55 0.34 1.68
N GLY A 25 -3.11 -0.80 2.23
CA GLY A 25 -1.73 -1.26 2.13
C GLY A 25 -1.47 -2.05 0.87
N ILE A 26 -2.17 -3.16 0.67
CA ILE A 26 -1.90 -4.05 -0.45
C ILE A 26 -2.52 -3.51 -1.73
N LEU A 27 -3.83 -3.25 -1.76
CA LEU A 27 -4.53 -2.84 -2.98
C LEU A 27 -4.27 -1.37 -3.34
N GLY A 28 -4.21 -0.49 -2.35
CA GLY A 28 -3.95 0.93 -2.55
C GLY A 28 -2.49 1.24 -2.87
N TRP A 29 -1.58 0.88 -1.96
CA TRP A 29 -0.18 1.26 -2.10
C TRP A 29 0.66 0.19 -2.82
N GLY A 30 0.67 -1.05 -2.35
CA GLY A 30 1.54 -2.11 -2.85
C GLY A 30 1.29 -2.48 -4.31
N PHE A 31 0.04 -2.68 -4.70
CA PHE A 31 -0.33 -3.07 -6.06
C PHE A 31 -0.11 -1.94 -7.06
N ILE A 32 -0.53 -0.71 -6.73
CA ILE A 32 -0.34 0.45 -7.60
C ILE A 32 1.15 0.77 -7.77
N THR A 33 1.93 0.75 -6.69
CA THR A 33 3.38 1.01 -6.77
C THR A 33 4.13 -0.11 -7.49
N ALA A 34 3.77 -1.38 -7.29
CA ALA A 34 4.34 -2.48 -8.05
C ALA A 34 4.06 -2.32 -9.55
N LEU A 35 2.82 -1.99 -9.93
CA LEU A 35 2.45 -1.77 -11.32
C LEU A 35 3.18 -0.56 -11.93
N ALA A 36 3.26 0.56 -11.19
CA ALA A 36 3.98 1.74 -11.63
C ALA A 36 5.49 1.46 -11.78
N TYR A 37 6.09 0.72 -10.84
CA TYR A 37 7.49 0.31 -10.90
C TYR A 37 7.76 -0.60 -12.09
N LEU A 38 6.87 -1.55 -12.38
CA LEU A 38 6.95 -2.41 -13.56
C LEU A 38 6.93 -1.60 -14.85
N PHE A 39 5.95 -0.69 -14.99
CA PHE A 39 5.86 0.17 -16.16
C PHE A 39 7.11 1.03 -16.32
N PHE A 40 7.58 1.65 -15.23
CA PHE A 40 8.77 2.50 -15.26
C PHE A 40 10.03 1.72 -15.64
N THR A 41 10.28 0.59 -14.98
CA THR A 41 11.45 -0.26 -15.26
C THR A 41 11.40 -0.81 -16.68
N PHE A 42 10.21 -1.22 -17.15
CA PHE A 42 10.02 -1.70 -18.51
C PHE A 42 10.37 -0.63 -19.55
N ILE A 43 9.82 0.58 -19.41
CA ILE A 43 10.10 1.71 -20.31
C ILE A 43 11.59 2.08 -20.30
N ILE A 44 12.22 2.11 -19.13
CA ILE A 44 13.63 2.53 -18.99
C ILE A 44 14.60 1.48 -19.53
N LYS A 45 14.40 0.20 -19.25
CA LYS A 45 15.32 -0.88 -19.68
C LYS A 45 15.11 -1.31 -21.12
N TYR A 46 13.85 -1.41 -21.56
CA TYR A 46 13.48 -2.11 -22.79
C TYR A 46 12.74 -1.21 -23.78
N GLY A 47 12.46 0.06 -23.42
CA GLY A 47 11.63 0.95 -24.23
C GLY A 47 10.17 0.46 -24.31
N PHE A 48 9.53 0.65 -25.46
CA PHE A 48 8.18 0.12 -25.74
C PHE A 48 8.22 -1.26 -26.41
N ASP A 49 9.34 -1.98 -26.32
CA ASP A 49 9.49 -3.29 -26.96
C ASP A 49 8.86 -4.41 -26.12
N LEU A 50 7.57 -4.65 -26.38
CA LEU A 50 6.72 -5.65 -25.74
C LEU A 50 7.23 -7.09 -25.90
N SER A 51 8.17 -7.36 -26.81
CA SER A 51 8.72 -8.71 -27.03
C SER A 51 9.56 -9.20 -25.83
N LEU A 52 10.09 -8.28 -25.01
CA LEU A 52 10.97 -8.58 -23.88
C LEU A 52 10.22 -8.84 -22.56
N LEU A 53 8.90 -8.66 -22.55
CA LEU A 53 8.02 -8.97 -21.40
C LEU A 53 8.04 -10.46 -21.01
N SER A 54 8.44 -11.34 -21.93
CA SER A 54 8.53 -12.79 -21.66
C SER A 54 9.94 -13.25 -21.28
N SER A 55 10.89 -12.32 -21.14
CA SER A 55 12.24 -12.66 -20.73
C SER A 55 12.27 -13.18 -19.28
N LYS A 56 13.15 -14.15 -19.02
CA LYS A 56 13.35 -14.69 -17.66
C LYS A 56 13.68 -13.58 -16.65
N ASP A 57 14.51 -12.62 -17.06
CA ASP A 57 14.94 -11.52 -16.20
C ASP A 57 13.77 -10.63 -15.79
N PHE A 58 12.88 -10.30 -16.74
CA PHE A 58 11.67 -9.53 -16.45
C PHE A 58 10.71 -10.29 -15.53
N LEU A 59 10.50 -11.58 -15.77
CA LEU A 59 9.65 -12.43 -14.90
C LEU A 59 10.20 -12.53 -13.47
N GLN A 60 11.53 -12.59 -13.32
CA GLN A 60 12.18 -12.61 -12.01
C GLN A 60 12.02 -11.26 -11.28
N GLU A 61 12.23 -10.14 -11.96
CA GLU A 61 12.01 -8.80 -11.38
C GLU A 61 10.54 -8.55 -11.04
N LEU A 62 9.61 -9.01 -11.88
CA LEU A 62 8.17 -9.00 -11.62
C LEU A 62 7.85 -9.79 -10.35
N ALA A 63 8.36 -11.02 -10.21
CA ALA A 63 8.08 -11.84 -9.02
C ALA A 63 8.63 -11.21 -7.73
N ILE A 64 9.84 -10.67 -7.77
CA ILE A 64 10.45 -10.00 -6.61
C ILE A 64 9.67 -8.73 -6.24
N SER A 65 9.36 -7.88 -7.21
CA SER A 65 8.61 -6.64 -6.97
C SER A 65 7.20 -6.92 -6.43
N LEU A 66 6.50 -7.92 -6.95
CA LEU A 66 5.17 -8.30 -6.49
C LEU A 66 5.15 -8.88 -5.06
N ILE A 67 6.30 -9.25 -4.49
CA ILE A 67 6.43 -9.69 -3.10
C ILE A 67 6.90 -8.53 -2.22
N VAL A 68 7.95 -7.83 -2.62
CA VAL A 68 8.58 -6.77 -1.82
C VAL A 68 7.63 -5.58 -1.64
N PHE A 69 6.97 -5.10 -2.69
CA PHE A 69 6.09 -3.93 -2.60
C PHE A 69 4.87 -4.17 -1.69
N PRO A 70 4.16 -5.31 -1.77
CA PRO A 70 3.10 -5.61 -0.81
C PRO A 70 3.58 -5.73 0.63
N ILE A 71 4.76 -6.31 0.88
CA ILE A 71 5.33 -6.37 2.24
C ILE A 71 5.55 -4.97 2.80
N VAL A 72 6.14 -4.07 2.01
CA VAL A 72 6.33 -2.67 2.41
C VAL A 72 4.99 -1.97 2.61
N GLY A 73 4.02 -2.18 1.72
CA GLY A 73 2.67 -1.63 1.84
C GLY A 73 1.93 -2.10 3.11
N ILE A 74 2.10 -3.36 3.49
CA ILE A 74 1.57 -3.92 4.74
C ILE A 74 2.21 -3.23 5.95
N LEU A 75 3.55 -3.13 5.98
CA LEU A 75 4.28 -2.51 7.09
C LEU A 75 3.90 -1.03 7.26
N GLN A 76 3.85 -0.28 6.16
CA GLN A 76 3.45 1.13 6.16
C GLN A 76 2.01 1.29 6.68
N SER A 77 1.09 0.42 6.26
CA SER A 77 -0.31 0.48 6.68
C SER A 77 -0.51 0.09 8.14
N LEU A 78 0.27 -0.88 8.62
CA LEU A 78 0.33 -1.22 10.05
C LEU A 78 0.80 -0.02 10.88
N PHE A 79 1.87 0.64 10.44
CA PHE A 79 2.40 1.81 11.12
C PHE A 79 1.40 2.98 11.10
N ALA A 80 0.77 3.23 9.94
CA ALA A 80 -0.24 4.27 9.79
C ALA A 80 -1.47 4.02 10.66
N TRP A 81 -1.94 2.77 10.72
CA TRP A 81 -3.03 2.36 11.60
C TRP A 81 -2.69 2.63 13.07
N ASN A 82 -1.55 2.12 13.53
CA ASN A 82 -1.13 2.26 14.93
C ASN A 82 -0.98 3.75 15.31
N LYS A 83 -0.44 4.58 14.40
CA LYS A 83 -0.32 6.02 14.60
C LYS A 83 -1.70 6.70 14.73
N LYS A 84 -2.64 6.40 13.84
CA LYS A 84 -4.00 6.95 13.88
C LYS A 84 -4.77 6.49 15.11
N GLU A 85 -4.62 5.23 15.50
CA GLU A 85 -5.24 4.69 16.72
C GLU A 85 -4.68 5.36 17.98
N ARG A 86 -3.37 5.63 18.03
CA ARG A 86 -2.75 6.36 19.13
C ARG A 86 -3.30 7.78 19.25
N ILE A 87 -3.31 8.54 18.16
CA ILE A 87 -3.85 9.92 18.12
C ILE A 87 -5.31 9.94 18.56
N TYR A 88 -6.13 9.04 18.02
CA TYR A 88 -7.55 8.94 18.38
C TYR A 88 -7.74 8.62 19.87
N SER A 89 -6.92 7.72 20.43
CA SER A 89 -6.98 7.36 21.85
C SER A 89 -6.53 8.50 22.79
N GLU A 90 -5.56 9.30 22.38
CA GLU A 90 -5.06 10.44 23.14
C GLU A 90 -6.08 11.59 23.16
N GLU A 91 -6.78 11.83 22.03
CA GLU A 91 -7.84 12.84 21.93
C GLU A 91 -9.06 12.46 22.79
N ARG A 92 -9.46 11.19 22.78
CA ARG A 92 -10.55 10.66 23.61
C ARG A 92 -10.30 10.71 25.13
N LYS A 93 -9.05 10.83 25.57
CA LYS A 93 -8.69 10.99 26.98
C LYS A 93 -8.68 12.45 27.44
N LYS A 94 -8.72 13.40 26.49
CA LYS A 94 -8.72 14.84 26.76
C LYS A 94 -10.14 15.45 26.73
N GLU A 95 -11.11 14.72 26.17
CA GLU A 95 -12.56 14.96 26.28
C GLU A 95 -13.10 14.39 27.60
#